data_AF-A0A9X8YS64-F1
#
_entry.id   AF-A0A9X8YS64-F1
#
_cell.length_a   1.000
_cell.length_b   1.000
_cell.length_c   1.000
_cell.angle_alpha   90.00
_cell.angle_beta   90.00
_cell.angle_gamma   90.00
#
_symmetry.space_group_name_H-M   'P 1'
#
loop_
_entity.id
_entity.type
_entity.pdbx_description
1 polymer ?
#
loop_
_entity_poly.entity_id
_entity_poly.type
_entity_poly.pdbx_seq_one_letter_code
_entity_poly.pdbx_strand_id
1 'polypeptide(L)'
;ALRAKGVEMAFVTLHVGAGTFQPVRVETIEDHVMHAEYAEVPQDVVDAVLACKARGKRVVAVGTTSVRSLESAAAASKEALIAPFFGDTSIFIYPGYHYQVIDALVTNFHLPESTLIMLVSAFAGYKNTMNAYQQAVAEQYRFFSYGDAMFISRNPQAENESVGG
;
A
#
# COMPACT_ATOMS: atom_id res chain seq x y z
N ALA A 1 15.34 0.68 18.90
CA ALA A 1 14.15 1.30 19.53
C ALA A 1 12.87 0.47 19.35
N LEU A 2 12.41 0.18 18.12
CA LEU A 2 11.12 -0.52 17.89
C LEU A 2 11.07 -1.96 18.44
N ARG A 3 12.11 -2.78 18.19
CA ARG A 3 12.19 -4.15 18.76
C ARG A 3 12.14 -4.17 20.29
N ALA A 4 12.80 -3.19 20.94
CA ALA A 4 12.77 -3.05 22.40
C ALA A 4 11.37 -2.68 22.94
N LYS A 5 10.48 -2.16 22.08
CA LYS A 5 9.06 -1.91 22.38
C LYS A 5 8.16 -3.08 21.97
N GLY A 6 8.73 -4.23 21.58
CA GLY A 6 7.98 -5.42 21.18
C GLY A 6 7.40 -5.37 19.77
N VAL A 7 7.91 -4.48 18.89
CA VAL A 7 7.50 -4.46 17.48
C VAL A 7 8.30 -5.51 16.70
N GLU A 8 7.60 -6.48 16.15
CA GLU A 8 8.13 -7.50 15.25
C GLU A 8 8.40 -6.92 13.85
N MET A 9 9.33 -7.54 13.11
CA MET A 9 9.70 -7.12 11.77
C MET A 9 9.74 -8.34 10.86
N ALA A 10 9.14 -8.20 9.68
CA ALA A 10 9.14 -9.16 8.58
C ALA A 10 9.50 -8.42 7.30
N PHE A 11 10.14 -9.11 6.35
CA PHE A 11 10.68 -8.51 5.13
C PHE A 11 10.12 -9.22 3.91
N VAL A 12 9.61 -8.44 2.96
CA VAL A 12 9.18 -8.91 1.64
C VAL A 12 10.14 -8.37 0.59
N THR A 13 10.25 -9.07 -0.54
CA THR A 13 11.01 -8.60 -1.70
C THR A 13 10.04 -8.21 -2.81
N LEU A 14 10.30 -7.11 -3.50
CA LEU A 14 9.67 -6.79 -4.78
C LEU A 14 10.77 -6.36 -5.74
N HIS A 15 10.91 -7.10 -6.83
CA HIS A 15 11.86 -6.79 -7.89
C HIS A 15 11.23 -5.74 -8.78
N VAL A 16 11.54 -4.48 -8.48
CA VAL A 16 10.94 -3.35 -9.17
C VAL A 16 11.55 -3.13 -10.54
N GLY A 17 10.69 -3.06 -11.56
CA GLY A 17 11.06 -2.75 -12.93
C GLY A 17 10.90 -1.27 -13.26
N ALA A 18 11.35 -0.84 -14.44
CA ALA A 18 11.21 0.55 -14.89
C ALA A 18 9.74 1.04 -14.99
N GLY A 19 8.77 0.11 -15.04
CA GLY A 19 7.34 0.39 -15.22
C GLY A 19 6.65 1.06 -14.02
N THR A 20 7.12 0.84 -12.80
CA THR A 20 6.39 1.25 -11.57
C THR A 20 6.37 2.74 -11.30
N PHE A 21 7.29 3.47 -11.92
CA PHE A 21 7.37 4.93 -11.83
C PHE A 21 6.76 5.62 -13.05
N GLN A 22 6.13 4.88 -13.98
CA GLN A 22 5.50 5.50 -15.14
C GLN A 22 4.22 6.23 -14.71
N PRO A 23 4.00 7.46 -15.20
CA PRO A 23 2.76 8.18 -14.93
C PRO A 23 1.57 7.47 -15.59
N VAL A 24 0.40 7.58 -14.96
CA VAL A 24 -0.86 7.11 -15.55
C VAL A 24 -1.16 7.99 -16.76
N ARG A 25 -1.41 7.40 -17.93
CA ARG A 25 -1.66 8.10 -19.21
C ARG A 25 -2.99 7.71 -19.86
N VAL A 26 -3.91 7.13 -19.10
CA VAL A 26 -5.22 6.67 -19.58
C VAL A 26 -6.31 7.64 -19.17
N GLU A 27 -7.36 7.77 -20.00
CA GLU A 27 -8.52 8.64 -19.71
C GLU A 27 -9.41 8.06 -18.61
N THR A 28 -9.54 6.73 -18.59
CA THR A 28 -10.30 5.95 -17.59
C THR A 28 -9.32 5.18 -16.72
N ILE A 29 -9.41 5.30 -15.40
CA ILE A 29 -8.45 4.68 -14.45
C ILE A 29 -8.45 3.15 -14.61
N GLU A 30 -9.62 2.58 -14.89
CA GLU A 30 -9.84 1.15 -15.10
C GLU A 30 -9.10 0.59 -16.33
N ASP A 31 -8.73 1.44 -17.28
CA ASP A 31 -7.96 1.06 -18.46
C ASP A 31 -6.44 1.04 -18.21
N HIS A 32 -5.98 1.40 -17.00
CA HIS A 32 -4.55 1.42 -16.68
C HIS A 32 -4.00 0.01 -16.48
N VAL A 33 -3.03 -0.37 -17.32
CA VAL A 33 -2.29 -1.63 -17.18
C VAL A 33 -1.04 -1.41 -16.34
N MET A 34 -1.01 -2.03 -15.15
CA MET A 34 0.19 -2.08 -14.32
C MET A 34 1.23 -3.02 -14.92
N HIS A 35 2.48 -2.58 -14.97
CA HIS A 35 3.60 -3.45 -15.30
C HIS A 35 3.77 -4.52 -14.20
N ALA A 36 3.96 -5.77 -14.64
CA ALA A 36 4.20 -6.88 -13.75
C ALA A 36 5.55 -6.72 -13.04
N GLU A 37 5.58 -6.99 -11.74
CA GLU A 37 6.80 -7.03 -10.92
C GLU A 37 6.82 -8.32 -10.10
N TYR A 38 8.00 -8.91 -9.93
CA TYR A 38 8.12 -10.15 -9.19
C TYR A 38 8.15 -9.87 -7.69
N ALA A 39 7.19 -10.41 -6.93
CA ALA A 39 7.13 -10.30 -5.48
C ALA A 39 7.47 -11.62 -4.79
N GLU A 40 8.16 -11.51 -3.66
CA GLU A 40 8.46 -12.62 -2.76
C GLU A 40 7.90 -12.30 -1.37
N VAL A 41 6.93 -13.12 -0.95
CA VAL A 41 6.32 -13.14 0.37
C VAL A 41 6.52 -14.54 0.93
N PRO A 42 7.64 -14.79 1.63
CA PRO A 42 7.97 -16.10 2.18
C PRO A 42 7.04 -16.50 3.33
N GLN A 43 7.06 -17.79 3.69
CA GLN A 43 6.20 -18.37 4.73
C GLN A 43 6.37 -17.72 6.10
N ASP A 44 7.58 -17.32 6.47
CA ASP A 44 7.85 -16.65 7.74
C ASP A 44 7.14 -15.28 7.84
N VAL A 45 7.02 -14.54 6.73
CA VAL A 45 6.22 -13.31 6.66
C VAL A 45 4.75 -13.60 6.84
N VAL A 46 4.25 -14.65 6.17
CA VAL A 46 2.85 -15.10 6.28
C VAL A 46 2.52 -15.47 7.72
N ASP A 47 3.36 -16.28 8.35
CA ASP A 47 3.20 -16.70 9.74
C ASP A 47 3.22 -15.49 10.68
N ALA A 48 4.13 -14.53 10.47
CA ALA A 48 4.19 -13.30 11.25
C ALA A 48 2.92 -12.45 11.11
N VAL A 49 2.39 -12.31 9.89
CA VAL A 49 1.14 -11.59 9.61
C VAL A 49 -0.04 -12.27 10.31
N LEU A 50 -0.21 -13.59 10.11
CA LEU A 50 -1.31 -14.35 10.69
C LEU A 50 -1.25 -14.32 12.22
N ALA A 51 -0.07 -14.51 12.81
CA ALA A 51 0.11 -14.46 14.25
C ALA A 51 -0.17 -13.04 14.81
N CYS A 52 0.25 -11.99 14.10
CA CYS A 52 -0.07 -10.60 14.46
C CYS A 52 -1.58 -10.35 14.48
N LYS A 53 -2.29 -10.79 13.43
CA LYS A 53 -3.75 -10.66 13.32
C LYS A 53 -4.48 -11.49 14.38
N ALA A 54 -4.03 -12.70 14.67
CA ALA A 54 -4.56 -13.54 15.74
C ALA A 54 -4.44 -12.90 17.13
N ARG A 55 -3.42 -12.05 17.35
CA ARG A 55 -3.26 -11.25 18.57
C ARG A 55 -4.09 -9.96 18.59
N GLY A 56 -4.88 -9.69 17.54
CA GLY A 56 -5.62 -8.43 17.38
C GLY A 56 -4.70 -7.22 17.25
N LYS A 57 -3.48 -7.41 16.74
CA LYS A 57 -2.48 -6.35 16.54
C LYS A 57 -2.46 -5.91 15.08
N ARG A 58 -1.77 -4.79 14.83
CA ARG A 58 -1.72 -4.12 13.53
C ARG A 58 -0.54 -4.60 12.68
N VAL A 59 -0.82 -4.92 11.42
CA VAL A 59 0.19 -5.07 10.37
C VAL A 59 0.47 -3.70 9.77
N VAL A 60 1.70 -3.22 9.90
CA VAL A 60 2.14 -1.91 9.40
C VAL A 60 3.04 -2.13 8.18
N ALA A 61 2.57 -1.72 7.00
CA ALA A 61 3.39 -1.73 5.79
C ALA A 61 4.33 -0.51 5.78
N VAL A 62 5.58 -0.73 5.38
CA VAL A 62 6.58 0.34 5.21
C VAL A 62 6.93 0.44 3.73
N GLY A 63 6.30 1.40 3.06
CA GLY A 63 6.37 1.60 1.61
C GLY A 63 5.21 0.95 0.86
N THR A 64 4.82 1.58 -0.25
CA THR A 64 3.77 1.09 -1.16
C THR A 64 4.14 -0.22 -1.85
N THR A 65 5.43 -0.48 -2.05
CA THR A 65 5.96 -1.76 -2.50
C THR A 65 5.55 -2.91 -1.58
N SER A 66 5.73 -2.75 -0.26
CA SER A 66 5.33 -3.78 0.70
C SER A 66 3.81 -3.98 0.74
N VAL A 67 3.03 -2.91 0.53
CA VAL A 67 1.58 -3.01 0.37
C VAL A 67 1.23 -3.90 -0.81
N ARG A 68 1.78 -3.61 -2.01
CA ARG A 68 1.50 -4.38 -3.22
C ARG A 68 1.90 -5.85 -3.06
N SER A 69 3.06 -6.14 -2.47
CA SER A 69 3.47 -7.54 -2.21
C SER A 69 2.49 -8.28 -1.30
N LEU A 70 2.12 -7.70 -0.16
CA LEU A 70 1.24 -8.35 0.82
C LEU A 70 -0.20 -8.49 0.32
N GLU A 71 -0.75 -7.47 -0.35
CA GLU A 71 -2.11 -7.53 -0.91
C GLU A 71 -2.18 -8.47 -2.13
N SER A 72 -1.09 -8.64 -2.89
CA SER A 72 -1.01 -9.66 -3.96
C SER A 72 -1.00 -11.07 -3.39
N ALA A 73 -0.23 -11.30 -2.32
CA ALA A 73 -0.20 -12.58 -1.61
C ALA A 73 -1.56 -12.91 -0.98
N ALA A 74 -2.28 -11.90 -0.47
CA ALA A 74 -3.64 -12.04 0.03
C ALA A 74 -4.63 -12.38 -1.09
N ALA A 75 -4.59 -11.66 -2.21
CA ALA A 75 -5.46 -11.90 -3.35
C ALA A 75 -5.24 -13.27 -4.02
N ALA A 76 -4.00 -13.79 -3.99
CA ALA A 76 -3.67 -15.11 -4.50
C ALA A 76 -4.09 -16.25 -3.55
N SER A 77 -4.34 -15.95 -2.28
CA SER A 77 -4.76 -16.93 -1.28
C SER A 77 -6.24 -17.28 -1.44
N LYS A 78 -6.58 -18.57 -1.34
CA LYS A 78 -7.96 -19.07 -1.47
C LYS A 78 -8.61 -19.47 -0.15
N GLU A 79 -7.79 -19.87 0.83
CA GLU A 79 -8.26 -20.54 2.06
C GLU A 79 -7.92 -19.78 3.34
N ALA A 80 -6.97 -18.84 3.25
CA ALA A 80 -6.48 -18.06 4.38
C ALA A 80 -6.40 -16.58 4.02
N LEU A 81 -6.21 -15.72 5.03
CA LEU A 81 -6.05 -14.27 4.84
C LEU A 81 -4.86 -13.92 3.92
N ILE A 82 -3.80 -14.71 3.96
CA ILE A 82 -2.59 -14.55 3.14
C ILE A 82 -1.88 -15.91 3.05
N ALA A 83 -1.21 -16.19 1.94
CA ALA A 83 -0.42 -17.38 1.70
C ALA A 83 0.96 -17.01 1.12
N PRO A 84 1.97 -17.90 1.15
CA PRO A 84 3.26 -17.62 0.53
C PRO A 84 3.09 -17.30 -0.94
N PHE A 85 3.81 -16.29 -1.42
CA PHE A 85 3.67 -15.79 -2.77
C PHE A 85 5.04 -15.55 -3.39
N PHE A 86 5.28 -16.17 -4.53
CA PHE A 86 6.51 -16.04 -5.33
C PHE A 86 6.10 -15.95 -6.79
N GLY A 87 5.87 -14.74 -7.27
CA GLY A 87 5.24 -14.56 -8.57
C GLY A 87 5.11 -13.11 -8.99
N ASP A 88 4.69 -12.95 -10.24
CA ASP A 88 4.43 -11.64 -10.80
C ASP A 88 3.14 -11.05 -10.21
N THR A 89 3.23 -9.79 -9.80
CA THR A 89 2.09 -8.97 -9.44
C THR A 89 1.93 -7.80 -10.38
N SER A 90 0.74 -7.69 -10.95
CA SER A 90 0.25 -6.51 -11.65
C SER A 90 -0.88 -5.85 -10.86
N ILE A 91 -0.90 -6.01 -9.53
CA ILE A 91 -1.98 -5.47 -8.72
C ILE A 91 -2.01 -3.94 -8.85
N PHE A 92 -3.19 -3.43 -9.22
CA PHE A 92 -3.47 -2.01 -9.27
C PHE A 92 -4.42 -1.65 -8.13
N ILE A 93 -3.94 -0.83 -7.19
CA ILE A 93 -4.68 -0.45 -6.00
C ILE A 93 -5.13 1.01 -6.16
N TYR A 94 -6.43 1.22 -6.26
CA TYR A 94 -7.06 2.51 -6.48
C TYR A 94 -8.35 2.63 -5.62
N PRO A 95 -8.95 3.82 -5.47
CA PRO A 95 -10.12 4.03 -4.62
C PRO A 95 -11.23 3.01 -4.88
N GLY A 96 -11.83 2.48 -3.81
CA GLY A 96 -12.73 1.32 -3.85
C GLY A 96 -12.06 -0.03 -3.57
N TYR A 97 -10.72 -0.10 -3.52
CA TYR A 97 -10.00 -1.32 -3.17
C TYR A 97 -10.21 -1.75 -1.72
N HIS A 98 -10.56 -3.02 -1.51
CA HIS A 98 -10.68 -3.61 -0.18
C HIS A 98 -9.34 -4.19 0.30
N TYR A 99 -8.67 -3.48 1.20
CA TYR A 99 -7.45 -3.96 1.85
C TYR A 99 -7.73 -5.16 2.74
N GLN A 100 -6.97 -6.23 2.59
CA GLN A 100 -7.15 -7.46 3.38
C GLN A 100 -6.19 -7.50 4.57
N VAL A 101 -4.92 -7.13 4.35
CA VAL A 101 -3.85 -7.39 5.31
C VAL A 101 -3.43 -6.13 6.05
N ILE A 102 -3.32 -5.00 5.36
CA ILE A 102 -2.67 -3.80 5.92
C ILE A 102 -3.61 -3.02 6.87
N ASP A 103 -3.11 -2.69 8.07
CA ASP A 103 -3.84 -1.88 9.07
C ASP A 103 -3.30 -0.44 9.18
N ALA A 104 -2.01 -0.25 8.87
CA ALA A 104 -1.39 1.07 8.77
C ALA A 104 -0.30 1.08 7.70
N LEU A 105 -0.03 2.26 7.16
CA LEU A 105 0.95 2.50 6.10
C LEU A 105 1.91 3.61 6.51
N VAL A 106 3.21 3.33 6.40
CA VAL A 106 4.26 4.35 6.36
C VAL A 106 4.70 4.52 4.92
N THR A 107 4.64 5.74 4.38
CA THR A 107 5.06 6.01 2.98
C THR A 107 5.43 7.47 2.79
N ASN A 108 6.06 7.81 1.68
CA ASN A 108 6.41 9.19 1.36
C ASN A 108 5.20 9.95 0.79
N PHE A 109 5.34 11.27 0.62
CA PHE A 109 4.41 12.05 -0.21
C PHE A 109 4.69 11.85 -1.70
N HIS A 110 3.65 11.51 -2.46
CA HIS A 110 3.73 11.16 -3.89
C HIS A 110 3.32 12.32 -4.79
N LEU A 111 3.56 12.19 -6.08
CA LEU A 111 3.09 13.19 -7.04
C LEU A 111 1.57 13.15 -7.19
N PRO A 112 0.93 14.30 -7.47
CA PRO A 112 -0.41 14.32 -8.06
C PRO A 112 -0.47 13.41 -9.30
N GLU A 113 -1.61 12.77 -9.53
CA GLU A 113 -1.85 11.90 -10.71
C GLU A 113 -0.95 10.65 -10.81
N SER A 114 -0.28 10.26 -9.72
CA SER A 114 0.48 9.01 -9.66
C SER A 114 -0.36 7.80 -9.22
N THR A 115 0.01 6.59 -9.66
CA THR A 115 -0.58 5.35 -9.14
C THR A 115 -0.38 5.21 -7.62
N LEU A 116 0.70 5.79 -7.08
CA LEU A 116 0.99 5.75 -5.65
C LEU A 116 0.05 6.63 -4.82
N ILE A 117 -0.34 7.81 -5.30
CA ILE A 117 -1.35 8.62 -4.60
C ILE A 117 -2.74 7.97 -4.68
N MET A 118 -3.04 7.23 -5.75
CA MET A 118 -4.26 6.42 -5.85
C MET A 118 -4.28 5.29 -4.80
N LEU A 119 -3.17 4.57 -4.64
CA LEU A 119 -3.03 3.54 -3.59
C LEU A 119 -3.24 4.13 -2.20
N VAL A 120 -2.59 5.26 -1.91
CA VAL A 120 -2.79 5.97 -0.63
C VAL A 120 -4.24 6.42 -0.45
N SER A 121 -4.88 6.92 -1.51
CA SER A 121 -6.29 7.34 -1.50
C SER A 121 -7.24 6.17 -1.26
N ALA A 122 -6.95 5.00 -1.80
CA ALA A 122 -7.70 3.77 -1.52
C ALA A 122 -7.61 3.37 -0.04
N PHE A 123 -6.50 3.69 0.62
CA PHE A 123 -6.26 3.31 2.02
C PHE A 123 -6.85 4.32 3.03
N ALA A 124 -6.73 5.61 2.74
CA ALA A 124 -7.08 6.70 3.65
C ALA A 124 -8.43 7.37 3.30
N GLY A 125 -8.95 7.15 2.10
CA GLY A 125 -10.02 7.94 1.49
C GLY A 125 -9.44 9.08 0.65
N TYR A 126 -10.08 9.39 -0.47
CA TYR A 126 -9.65 10.44 -1.39
C TYR A 126 -9.68 11.80 -0.70
N LYS A 127 -10.78 12.14 -0.02
CA LYS A 127 -10.93 13.44 0.66
C LYS A 127 -9.85 13.65 1.73
N ASN A 128 -9.61 12.64 2.56
CA ASN A 128 -8.60 12.69 3.60
C ASN A 128 -7.19 12.82 3.00
N THR A 129 -6.91 12.08 1.93
CA THR A 129 -5.62 12.15 1.23
C THR A 129 -5.39 13.54 0.66
N MET A 130 -6.35 14.10 -0.08
CA MET A 130 -6.21 15.44 -0.67
C MET A 130 -6.05 16.52 0.41
N ASN A 131 -6.81 16.45 1.50
CA ASN A 131 -6.67 17.40 2.62
C ASN A 131 -5.29 17.30 3.29
N ALA A 132 -4.79 16.09 3.51
CA ALA A 132 -3.46 15.89 4.09
C ALA A 132 -2.35 16.45 3.17
N TYR A 133 -2.49 16.28 1.86
CA TYR A 133 -1.53 16.81 0.88
C TYR A 133 -1.57 18.34 0.79
N GLN A 134 -2.76 18.94 0.80
CA GLN A 134 -2.91 20.41 0.87
C GLN A 134 -2.25 20.97 2.13
N GLN A 135 -2.46 20.34 3.28
CA GLN A 135 -1.82 20.74 4.53
C GLN A 135 -0.30 20.57 4.46
N ALA A 136 0.19 19.46 3.90
CA ALA A 136 1.62 19.22 3.75
C ALA A 136 2.30 20.29 2.87
N VAL A 137 1.63 20.74 1.80
CA VAL A 137 2.10 21.87 0.97
C VAL A 137 2.11 23.17 1.77
N ALA A 138 1.03 23.48 2.50
CA ALA A 138 0.93 24.69 3.31
C ALA A 138 2.02 24.77 4.39
N GLU A 139 2.34 23.63 5.01
CA GLU A 139 3.37 23.48 6.04
C GLU A 139 4.77 23.21 5.47
N GLN A 140 4.95 23.33 4.15
CA GLN A 140 6.23 23.18 3.44
C GLN A 140 6.95 21.83 3.68
N TYR A 141 6.20 20.74 3.80
CA TYR A 141 6.76 19.40 3.81
C TYR A 141 7.53 19.13 2.52
N ARG A 142 8.58 18.32 2.62
CA ARG A 142 9.38 17.87 1.49
C ARG A 142 8.72 16.64 0.88
N PHE A 143 8.52 16.63 -0.43
CA PHE A 143 7.86 15.53 -1.13
C PHE A 143 8.89 14.56 -1.74
N PHE A 144 8.42 13.47 -2.34
CA PHE A 144 9.22 12.50 -3.12
C PHE A 144 10.12 11.57 -2.30
N SER A 145 11.02 10.85 -3.00
CA SER A 145 11.86 9.77 -2.48
C SER A 145 12.73 10.15 -1.28
N TYR A 146 13.16 11.41 -1.20
CA TYR A 146 14.03 11.92 -0.12
C TYR A 146 13.34 12.95 0.76
N GLY A 147 12.03 13.08 0.62
CA GLY A 147 11.20 13.99 1.39
C GLY A 147 10.85 13.45 2.78
N ASP A 148 9.79 14.02 3.33
CA ASP A 148 9.17 13.59 4.57
C ASP A 148 8.25 12.37 4.35
N ALA A 149 7.86 11.75 5.46
CA ALA A 149 7.02 10.55 5.46
C ALA A 149 5.67 10.81 6.15
N MET A 150 4.69 10.00 5.75
CA MET A 150 3.37 9.92 6.34
C MET A 150 3.23 8.60 7.12
N PHE A 151 2.52 8.66 8.24
CA PHE A 151 1.96 7.48 8.92
C PHE A 151 0.44 7.56 8.82
N ILE A 152 -0.17 6.52 8.25
CA ILE A 152 -1.59 6.49 7.91
C ILE A 152 -2.22 5.28 8.58
N SER A 153 -3.32 5.48 9.29
CA SER A 153 -4.16 4.37 9.77
C SER A 153 -5.27 4.13 8.75
N ARG A 154 -5.64 2.87 8.52
CA ARG A 154 -6.69 2.52 7.54
C ARG A 154 -7.99 3.26 7.87
N ASN A 155 -8.59 3.89 6.85
CA ASN A 155 -9.95 4.42 6.94
C ASN A 155 -10.93 3.36 6.40
N PRO A 156 -11.76 2.73 7.24
CA PRO A 156 -12.72 1.71 6.78
C PRO A 156 -13.76 2.24 5.80
N GLN A 157 -14.00 3.56 5.76
CA GLN A 157 -14.94 4.18 4.83
C GLN A 157 -14.33 4.49 3.47
N ALA A 158 -13.01 4.33 3.30
CA ALA A 158 -12.31 4.64 2.05
C ALA A 158 -12.79 3.77 0.88
N GLU A 159 -13.18 2.53 1.13
CA GLU A 159 -13.71 1.61 0.11
C GLU A 159 -15.07 2.05 -0.46
N ASN A 160 -15.78 2.93 0.27
CA ASN A 160 -17.07 3.48 -0.16
C ASN A 160 -16.93 4.83 -0.88
N GLU A 161 -15.72 5.39 -0.96
CA GLU A 161 -15.49 6.67 -1.65
C GLU A 161 -15.34 6.43 -3.16
N SER A 162 -16.29 6.95 -3.94
CA SER A 162 -16.16 7.01 -5.40
C SER A 162 -15.37 8.26 -5.80
N VAL A 163 -14.32 8.08 -6.60
CA VAL A 163 -13.54 9.19 -7.16
C VAL A 163 -13.96 9.34 -8.62
N GLY A 164 -14.99 10.16 -8.85
CA GLY A 164 -15.58 10.34 -10.18
C GLY A 164 -17.06 10.65 -10.11
N GLY A 165 -17.37 11.94 -10.11
CA GLY A 165 -18.68 12.53 -10.38
C GLY A 165 -18.45 13.88 -11.04
#